data_AF-A0AAW8DGC8-F1
#
_entry.id   AF-A0AAW8DGC8-F1
#
_cell.length_a   1.000
_cell.length_b   1.000
_cell.length_c   1.000
_cell.angle_alpha   90.00
_cell.angle_beta   90.00
_cell.angle_gamma   90.00
#
_symmetry.space_group_name_H-M   'P 1'
#
loop_
_entity.id
_entity.type
_entity.pdbx_description
1 polymer ?
#
loop_
_entity_poly.entity_id
_entity_poly.type
_entity_poly.pdbx_seq_one_letter_code
_entity_poly.pdbx_strand_id
1 'polypeptide(L)'
;MRAFPDQGGDRFAIPSVGLDVPLGAMDGAGGVITPPGLTSAYWIRNVGATLDAPGRGTVFVAMHAVMGGGVGPGNYVIDEGRAASRVPEGAMVTVAGLHYKVTGSVEIPRGQLPAARTVWADTPDRLVVITCLLTPGDNEPVDNLVITATRMP
;
A
#
# COMPACT_ATOMS: atom_id res chain seq x y z
N MET A 1 1.75 -7.97 -17.54
CA MET A 1 1.76 -6.79 -16.64
C MET A 1 2.20 -5.59 -17.46
N ARG A 2 1.44 -4.49 -17.47
CA ARG A 2 1.87 -3.22 -18.07
C ARG A 2 2.12 -2.22 -16.95
N ALA A 3 3.35 -1.77 -16.83
CA ALA A 3 3.74 -0.68 -15.94
C ALA A 3 3.74 0.61 -16.74
N PHE A 4 3.20 1.68 -16.17
CA PHE A 4 3.34 3.03 -16.71
C PHE A 4 4.27 3.78 -15.76
N PRO A 5 5.38 4.38 -16.26
CA PRO A 5 6.24 5.20 -15.41
C PRO A 5 5.46 6.37 -14.82
N ASP A 6 6.00 6.96 -13.76
CA ASP A 6 5.47 8.14 -13.06
C ASP A 6 5.36 9.32 -14.05
N GLN A 7 4.20 9.46 -14.70
CA GLN A 7 3.96 10.45 -15.78
C GLN A 7 3.18 11.69 -15.29
N GLY A 8 2.79 11.74 -14.01
CA GLY A 8 2.03 12.84 -13.41
C GLY A 8 2.45 13.03 -11.97
N GLY A 9 2.60 14.27 -11.52
CA GLY A 9 3.14 14.66 -10.20
C GLY A 9 2.30 14.27 -8.97
N ASP A 10 1.47 13.23 -9.08
CA ASP A 10 0.71 12.69 -7.97
C ASP A 10 1.62 12.02 -6.95
N ARG A 11 1.17 12.07 -5.69
CA ARG A 11 1.98 11.74 -4.52
C ARG A 11 1.24 10.78 -3.62
N PHE A 12 2.00 9.91 -2.97
CA PHE A 12 1.56 9.09 -1.86
C PHE A 12 2.32 9.49 -0.60
N ALA A 13 1.59 9.87 0.45
CA ALA A 13 2.19 10.38 1.68
C ALA A 13 1.52 9.82 2.93
N ILE A 14 2.35 9.55 3.95
CA ILE A 14 1.93 9.22 5.32
C ILE A 14 2.79 10.04 6.28
N PRO A 15 2.38 11.28 6.62
CA PRO A 15 3.22 12.21 7.37
C PRO A 15 3.67 11.70 8.74
N SER A 16 2.86 10.89 9.42
CA SER A 16 3.18 10.35 10.75
C SER A 16 4.41 9.45 10.77
N VAL A 17 4.84 8.93 9.61
CA VAL A 17 6.07 8.13 9.46
C VAL A 17 7.09 8.78 8.52
N GLY A 18 6.86 10.04 8.10
CA GLY A 18 7.76 10.76 7.20
C GLY A 18 7.80 10.22 5.77
N LEU A 19 6.84 9.38 5.36
CA LEU A 19 6.77 8.85 4.01
C LEU A 19 6.15 9.86 3.06
N ASP A 20 6.83 10.16 1.96
CA ASP A 20 6.30 11.03 0.91
C ASP A 20 6.98 10.78 -0.44
N VAL A 21 6.31 10.05 -1.35
CA VAL A 21 6.90 9.48 -2.56
C VAL A 21 6.03 9.71 -3.80
N PRO A 22 6.56 9.59 -5.03
CA PRO A 22 5.74 9.60 -6.23
C PRO A 22 4.68 8.48 -6.20
N LEU A 23 3.53 8.75 -6.82
CA LEU A 23 2.49 7.77 -7.07
C LEU A 23 2.46 7.40 -8.54
N GLY A 24 2.94 6.20 -8.86
CA GLY A 24 2.77 5.57 -10.16
C GLY A 24 1.46 4.80 -10.26
N ALA A 25 1.28 4.10 -11.38
CA ALA A 25 0.14 3.20 -11.60
C ALA A 25 0.56 1.84 -12.15
N MET A 26 -0.16 0.79 -11.74
CA MET A 26 0.06 -0.57 -12.21
C MET A 26 -1.26 -1.31 -12.42
N ASP A 27 -1.22 -2.38 -13.22
CA ASP A 27 -2.29 -3.37 -13.28
C ASP A 27 -1.93 -4.55 -12.36
N GLY A 28 -2.85 -4.93 -11.48
CA GLY A 28 -2.80 -6.19 -10.73
C GLY A 28 -3.21 -7.36 -11.63
N ALA A 29 -2.63 -8.55 -11.41
CA ALA A 29 -2.97 -9.74 -12.18
C ALA A 29 -3.12 -10.95 -11.24
N GLY A 30 -4.32 -11.53 -11.17
CA GLY A 30 -4.55 -12.77 -10.41
C GLY A 30 -4.24 -12.67 -8.91
N GLY A 31 -4.43 -11.49 -8.30
CA GLY A 31 -4.09 -11.23 -6.90
C GLY A 31 -2.58 -11.10 -6.63
N VAL A 32 -1.74 -11.22 -7.65
CA VAL A 32 -0.31 -10.93 -7.58
C VAL A 32 -0.09 -9.45 -7.84
N ILE A 33 0.56 -8.80 -6.88
CA ILE A 33 0.99 -7.42 -6.97
C ILE A 33 2.52 -7.43 -7.04
N THR A 34 3.08 -6.87 -8.11
CA THR A 34 4.50 -6.60 -8.19
C THR A 34 4.68 -5.14 -8.61
N PRO A 35 4.91 -4.23 -7.65
CA PRO A 35 5.16 -2.84 -7.96
C PRO A 35 6.34 -2.69 -8.95
N PRO A 36 6.21 -1.87 -10.01
CA PRO A 36 7.24 -1.75 -11.06
C PRO A 36 8.61 -1.25 -10.62
N GLY A 37 8.67 -0.43 -9.56
CA GLY A 37 9.90 0.20 -9.09
C GLY A 37 9.98 0.25 -7.57
N LEU A 38 11.17 0.50 -7.05
CA LEU A 38 11.48 0.40 -5.61
C LEU A 38 11.30 1.72 -4.84
N THR A 39 11.10 2.84 -5.54
CA THR A 39 11.12 4.20 -4.95
C THR A 39 9.77 4.89 -4.88
N SER A 40 8.74 4.33 -5.52
CA SER A 40 7.41 4.92 -5.66
C SER A 40 6.35 4.01 -5.04
N ALA A 41 5.20 4.60 -4.70
CA ALA A 41 3.99 3.84 -4.46
C ALA A 41 3.21 3.70 -5.77
N TYR A 42 2.36 2.68 -5.88
CA TYR A 42 1.63 2.41 -7.12
C TYR A 42 0.16 2.16 -6.85
N TRP A 43 -0.71 2.98 -7.44
CA TRP A 43 -2.14 2.69 -7.48
C TRP A 43 -2.42 1.52 -8.42
N ILE A 44 -3.24 0.57 -7.97
CA ILE A 44 -3.64 -0.60 -8.75
C ILE A 44 -4.94 -0.27 -9.49
N ARG A 45 -4.82 0.12 -10.75
CA ARG A 45 -5.89 0.83 -11.47
C ARG A 45 -7.02 -0.03 -12.02
N ASN A 46 -6.82 -1.35 -12.04
CA ASN A 46 -7.78 -2.31 -12.58
C ASN A 46 -8.51 -3.11 -11.49
N VAL A 47 -8.48 -2.63 -10.24
CA VAL A 47 -9.23 -3.20 -9.11
C VAL A 47 -9.87 -2.08 -8.28
N GLY A 48 -11.10 -2.31 -7.82
CA GLY A 48 -11.86 -1.35 -7.03
C GLY A 48 -12.15 -0.03 -7.75
N ALA A 49 -12.04 1.08 -7.00
CA ALA A 49 -12.32 2.42 -7.49
C ALA A 49 -11.13 3.10 -8.17
N THR A 50 -11.45 4.06 -9.05
CA THR A 50 -10.48 4.98 -9.63
C THR A 50 -10.22 6.18 -8.72
N LEU A 51 -9.08 6.84 -8.90
CA LEU A 51 -8.74 8.07 -8.17
C LEU A 51 -9.70 9.23 -8.48
N ASP A 52 -10.32 9.25 -9.67
CA ASP A 52 -11.33 10.26 -10.04
C ASP A 52 -12.71 9.99 -9.42
N ALA A 53 -12.96 8.76 -8.96
CA ALA A 53 -14.24 8.35 -8.38
C ALA A 53 -14.05 7.45 -7.14
N PRO A 54 -13.30 7.91 -6.11
CA PRO A 54 -12.89 7.10 -4.98
C PRO A 54 -14.07 6.70 -4.08
N GLY A 55 -15.18 7.45 -4.11
CA GLY A 55 -16.40 7.10 -3.38
C GLY A 55 -17.18 5.94 -3.97
N ARG A 56 -16.76 5.37 -5.12
CA ARG A 56 -17.45 4.24 -5.74
C ARG A 56 -16.97 2.88 -5.25
N GLY A 57 -15.88 2.82 -4.49
CA GLY A 57 -15.23 1.57 -4.13
C GLY A 57 -13.92 1.76 -3.37
N THR A 58 -13.08 0.72 -3.36
CA THR A 58 -11.80 0.71 -2.66
C THR A 58 -10.68 1.19 -3.58
N VAL A 59 -9.89 2.16 -3.15
CA VAL A 59 -8.60 2.50 -3.77
C VAL A 59 -7.52 1.57 -3.22
N PHE A 60 -6.76 0.93 -4.10
CA PHE A 60 -5.65 0.04 -3.74
C PHE A 60 -4.31 0.65 -4.10
N VAL A 61 -3.38 0.70 -3.15
CA VAL A 61 -2.01 1.16 -3.35
C VAL A 61 -1.05 0.09 -2.90
N ALA A 62 0.03 -0.13 -3.65
CA ALA A 62 1.10 -1.04 -3.30
C ALA A 62 2.48 -0.42 -3.40
N MET A 63 3.40 -0.90 -2.57
CA MET A 63 4.80 -0.44 -2.58
C MET A 63 5.74 -1.52 -2.04
N HIS A 64 7.03 -1.42 -2.40
CA HIS A 64 8.06 -2.33 -1.89
C HIS A 64 8.60 -1.88 -0.54
N ALA A 65 8.90 -2.85 0.31
CA ALA A 65 9.90 -2.73 1.37
C ALA A 65 11.16 -3.48 0.90
N VAL A 66 12.33 -2.90 1.15
CA VAL A 66 13.62 -3.39 0.63
C VAL A 66 14.46 -3.95 1.78
N MET A 67 15.08 -5.11 1.56
CA MET A 67 15.99 -5.79 2.49
C MET A 67 17.44 -5.34 2.28
N GLY A 68 18.34 -5.70 3.22
CA GLY A 68 19.79 -5.62 3.00
C GLY A 68 20.38 -4.20 2.97
N GLY A 69 19.76 -3.25 3.67
CA GLY A 69 20.24 -1.86 3.77
C GLY A 69 19.72 -0.92 2.66
N GLY A 70 18.90 -1.43 1.74
CA GLY A 70 18.11 -0.58 0.85
C GLY A 70 16.92 0.05 1.57
N VAL A 71 16.37 1.14 1.01
CA VAL A 71 15.19 1.83 1.55
C VAL A 71 14.15 1.99 0.45
N GLY A 72 13.03 1.31 0.61
CA GLY A 72 11.81 1.51 -0.18
C GLY A 72 10.71 2.17 0.65
N PRO A 73 9.62 2.64 0.01
CA PRO A 73 8.49 3.26 0.69
C PRO A 73 7.90 2.39 1.82
N GLY A 74 7.88 1.08 1.65
CA GLY A 74 7.39 0.12 2.65
C GLY A 74 8.19 0.12 3.95
N ASN A 75 9.50 0.38 3.91
CA ASN A 75 10.34 0.43 5.12
C ASN A 75 9.94 1.58 6.07
N TYR A 76 9.25 2.62 5.58
CA TYR A 76 8.76 3.71 6.44
C TYR A 76 7.56 3.26 7.29
N VAL A 77 6.74 2.34 6.78
CA VAL A 77 5.48 1.95 7.42
C VAL A 77 5.61 0.68 8.26
N ILE A 78 6.75 -0.02 8.18
CA ILE A 78 7.00 -1.26 8.92
C ILE A 78 7.89 -1.00 10.12
N ASP A 79 7.53 -1.58 11.25
CA ASP A 79 8.39 -1.75 12.41
C ASP A 79 9.02 -3.14 12.30
N GLU A 80 10.23 -3.20 11.73
CA GLU A 80 10.94 -4.46 11.50
C GLU A 80 11.18 -5.20 12.83
N GLY A 81 11.47 -4.48 13.92
CA GLY A 81 11.72 -5.09 15.23
C GLY A 81 10.49 -5.73 15.85
N ARG A 82 9.28 -5.35 15.41
CA ARG A 82 8.00 -5.83 15.96
C ARG A 82 7.13 -6.58 14.95
N ALA A 83 7.57 -6.69 13.70
CA ALA A 83 6.77 -7.21 12.60
C ALA A 83 5.38 -6.55 12.53
N ALA A 84 5.30 -5.22 12.65
CA ALA A 84 4.03 -4.50 12.77
C ALA A 84 4.00 -3.20 11.95
N SER A 85 2.82 -2.58 11.83
CA SER A 85 2.69 -1.23 11.27
C SER A 85 3.27 -0.17 12.22
N ARG A 86 4.06 0.77 11.68
CA ARG A 86 4.42 2.04 12.33
C ARG A 86 3.33 3.11 12.19
N VAL A 87 2.35 2.89 11.31
CA VAL A 87 1.27 3.82 11.05
C VAL A 87 0.15 3.57 12.06
N PRO A 88 -0.13 4.51 12.98
CA PRO A 88 -1.16 4.32 14.00
C PRO A 88 -2.57 4.50 13.41
N GLU A 89 -3.56 3.90 14.07
CA GLU A 89 -4.96 4.22 13.82
C GLU A 89 -5.22 5.72 13.98
N GLY A 90 -6.04 6.28 13.10
CA GLY A 90 -6.32 7.71 13.03
C GLY A 90 -5.29 8.55 12.29
N ALA A 91 -4.15 7.99 11.88
CA ALA A 91 -3.18 8.69 11.02
C ALA A 91 -3.80 9.07 9.66
N MET A 92 -3.29 10.13 9.06
CA MET A 92 -3.67 10.54 7.71
C MET A 92 -2.81 9.85 6.66
N VAL A 93 -3.45 9.41 5.58
CA VAL A 93 -2.81 8.97 4.33
C VAL A 93 -3.31 9.87 3.20
N THR A 94 -2.41 10.31 2.33
CA THR A 94 -2.74 11.08 1.14
C THR A 94 -2.40 10.28 -0.12
N VAL A 95 -3.35 10.20 -1.07
CA VAL A 95 -3.20 9.50 -2.35
C VAL A 95 -3.67 10.44 -3.47
N ALA A 96 -2.75 10.99 -4.27
CA ALA A 96 -3.09 11.97 -5.31
C ALA A 96 -3.97 13.14 -4.79
N GLY A 97 -3.66 13.65 -3.59
CA GLY A 97 -4.43 14.71 -2.94
C GLY A 97 -5.73 14.25 -2.23
N LEU A 98 -6.17 13.01 -2.42
CA LEU A 98 -7.25 12.42 -1.63
C LEU A 98 -6.78 12.12 -0.21
N HIS A 99 -7.60 12.43 0.79
CA HIS A 99 -7.25 12.22 2.19
C HIS A 99 -8.03 11.06 2.80
N TYR A 100 -7.32 10.19 3.52
CA TYR A 100 -7.88 9.04 4.20
C TYR A 100 -7.40 9.02 5.65
N LYS A 101 -8.24 8.50 6.55
CA LYS A 101 -7.92 8.26 7.96
C LYS A 101 -7.76 6.77 8.19
N VAL A 102 -6.60 6.36 8.71
CA VAL A 102 -6.28 4.96 9.00
C VAL A 102 -7.27 4.40 10.02
N THR A 103 -7.81 3.22 9.71
CA THR A 103 -8.74 2.46 10.54
C THR A 103 -8.11 1.24 11.17
N GLY A 104 -6.93 0.81 10.71
CA GLY A 104 -6.20 -0.31 11.28
C GLY A 104 -5.22 -0.94 10.29
N SER A 105 -4.46 -1.92 10.77
CA SER A 105 -3.54 -2.72 9.97
C SER A 105 -3.64 -4.20 10.30
N VAL A 106 -3.36 -5.05 9.34
CA VAL A 106 -3.33 -6.51 9.50
C VAL A 106 -2.14 -7.10 8.76
N GLU A 107 -1.54 -8.12 9.37
CA GLU A 107 -0.55 -8.98 8.73
C GLU A 107 -1.27 -10.08 7.93
N ILE A 108 -0.86 -10.26 6.68
CA ILE A 108 -1.39 -11.31 5.81
C ILE A 108 -0.23 -12.22 5.39
N PRO A 109 -0.29 -13.51 5.71
CA PRO A 109 0.80 -14.41 5.40
C PRO A 109 1.12 -14.47 3.90
N ARG A 110 2.40 -14.70 3.57
CA ARG A 110 2.84 -14.80 2.18
C ARG A 110 2.01 -15.83 1.40
N GLY A 111 1.60 -15.47 0.18
CA GLY A 111 0.79 -16.33 -0.68
C GLY A 111 -0.70 -16.40 -0.30
N GLN A 112 -1.11 -15.89 0.86
CA GLN A 112 -2.53 -15.81 1.24
C GLN A 112 -3.20 -14.53 0.75
N LEU A 113 -2.42 -13.48 0.47
CA LEU A 113 -2.94 -12.20 -0.02
C LEU A 113 -3.91 -12.35 -1.20
N PRO A 114 -3.63 -13.12 -2.28
CA PRO A 114 -4.57 -13.30 -3.38
C PRO A 114 -5.95 -13.85 -2.96
N ALA A 115 -6.00 -14.65 -1.90
CA ALA A 115 -7.23 -15.25 -1.39
C ALA A 115 -7.92 -14.42 -0.29
N ALA A 116 -7.29 -13.36 0.20
CA ALA A 116 -7.77 -12.53 1.31
C ALA A 116 -8.95 -11.64 0.88
N ARG A 117 -10.16 -12.20 0.83
CA ARG A 117 -11.38 -11.51 0.36
C ARG A 117 -11.66 -10.19 1.09
N THR A 118 -11.36 -10.10 2.37
CA THR A 118 -11.55 -8.88 3.17
C THR A 118 -10.63 -7.75 2.73
N VAL A 119 -9.39 -8.06 2.32
CA VAL A 119 -8.45 -7.09 1.75
C VAL A 119 -9.00 -6.57 0.42
N TRP A 120 -9.40 -7.47 -0.47
CA TRP A 120 -9.84 -7.14 -1.83
C TRP A 120 -11.30 -6.69 -1.96
N ALA A 121 -12.05 -6.61 -0.85
CA ALA A 121 -13.44 -6.17 -0.90
C ALA A 121 -13.53 -4.72 -1.43
N ASP A 122 -14.33 -4.54 -2.47
CA ASP A 122 -14.59 -3.24 -3.10
C ASP A 122 -15.66 -2.51 -2.30
N THR A 123 -15.24 -1.54 -1.49
CA THR A 123 -16.06 -0.86 -0.49
C THR A 123 -15.93 0.64 -0.68
N PRO A 124 -17.03 1.39 -0.85
CA PRO A 124 -17.00 2.84 -1.00
C PRO A 124 -16.11 3.55 0.01
N ASP A 125 -15.38 4.56 -0.45
CA ASP A 125 -14.53 5.43 0.37
C ASP A 125 -13.41 4.69 1.12
N ARG A 126 -13.07 3.46 0.73
CA ARG A 126 -12.02 2.67 1.40
C ARG A 126 -10.69 2.86 0.70
N LEU A 127 -9.61 2.87 1.48
CA LEU A 127 -8.23 2.73 1.01
C LEU A 127 -7.62 1.48 1.61
N VAL A 128 -6.86 0.76 0.78
CA VAL A 128 -6.04 -0.37 1.16
C VAL A 128 -4.62 -0.14 0.66
N VAL A 129 -3.66 -0.14 1.57
CA VAL A 129 -2.23 0.02 1.29
C VAL A 129 -1.52 -1.29 1.58
N ILE A 130 -0.76 -1.82 0.62
CA ILE A 130 -0.15 -3.15 0.68
C ILE A 130 1.36 -3.02 0.53
N THR A 131 2.11 -3.64 1.43
CA THR A 131 3.56 -3.79 1.29
C THR A 131 4.04 -5.10 1.88
N CYS A 132 5.24 -5.55 1.52
CA CYS A 132 5.86 -6.72 2.15
C CYS A 132 6.19 -6.37 3.60
N LEU A 133 5.82 -7.21 4.57
CA LEU A 133 6.25 -7.12 5.95
C LEU A 133 7.63 -7.77 6.07
N LEU A 134 8.64 -6.99 6.45
CA LEU A 134 9.99 -7.47 6.68
C LEU A 134 10.20 -7.79 8.17
N THR A 135 10.89 -8.89 8.43
CA THR A 135 11.23 -9.40 9.76
C THR A 135 12.76 -9.47 9.93
N PRO A 136 13.30 -9.30 11.14
CA PRO A 136 14.73 -9.22 11.35
C PRO A 136 15.39 -10.58 11.09
N GLY A 137 16.34 -10.63 10.16
CA GLY A 137 17.23 -11.79 9.97
C GLY A 137 16.75 -12.86 9.00
N ASP A 138 15.63 -12.66 8.29
CA ASP A 138 15.07 -13.72 7.46
C ASP A 138 15.70 -13.85 6.06
N ASN A 139 16.02 -15.11 5.70
CA ASN A 139 16.32 -15.58 4.34
C ASN A 139 15.11 -16.28 3.69
N GLU A 140 13.92 -16.20 4.31
CA GLU A 140 12.68 -16.92 3.92
C GLU A 140 11.41 -16.07 4.20
N PRO A 141 10.15 -16.54 4.00
CA PRO A 141 9.09 -15.75 3.36
C PRO A 141 8.62 -14.51 4.15
N VAL A 142 8.76 -13.35 3.50
CA VAL A 142 8.16 -12.06 3.90
C VAL A 142 6.63 -12.11 3.81
N ASP A 143 5.96 -11.77 4.90
CA ASP A 143 4.50 -11.61 4.93
C ASP A 143 4.09 -10.29 4.28
N ASN A 144 2.81 -9.92 4.34
CA ASN A 144 2.32 -8.65 3.83
C ASN A 144 1.75 -7.83 4.98
N LEU A 145 2.14 -6.56 5.06
CA LEU A 145 1.44 -5.58 5.87
C LEU A 145 0.35 -4.94 5.02
N VAL A 146 -0.89 -4.99 5.52
CA VAL A 146 -2.04 -4.31 4.92
C VAL A 146 -2.53 -3.23 5.87
N ILE A 147 -2.52 -1.98 5.42
CA ILE A 147 -3.11 -0.85 6.15
C ILE A 147 -4.44 -0.50 5.50
N THR A 148 -5.47 -0.29 6.31
CA THR A 148 -6.80 0.13 5.87
C THR A 148 -7.11 1.53 6.36
N ALA A 149 -7.84 2.28 5.55
CA ALA A 149 -8.26 3.64 5.87
C ALA A 149 -9.60 3.98 5.20
N THR A 150 -10.27 5.00 5.71
CA THR A 150 -11.53 5.51 5.14
C THR A 150 -11.35 6.96 4.70
N ARG A 151 -11.95 7.33 3.57
CA ARG A 151 -11.87 8.65 2.98
C ARG A 151 -12.43 9.68 3.94
N MET A 152 -11.73 10.79 4.08
CA MET A 152 -12.21 11.94 4.80
C MET A 152 -13.10 12.80 3.87
N PRO A 153 -14.08 13.52 4.42
CA PRO A 153 -14.92 14.45 3.66
C PRO A 153 -14.13 15.50 2.88
#